data_AF-A0A139I0U5-F1
#
_entry.id   AF-A0A139I0U5-F1
#
_cell.length_a   1.000
_cell.length_b   1.000
_cell.length_c   1.000
_cell.angle_alpha   90.00
_cell.angle_beta   90.00
_cell.angle_gamma   90.00
#
_symmetry.space_group_name_H-M   'P 1'
#
loop_
_entity.id
_entity.type
_entity.pdbx_description
1 polymer ?
#
loop_
_entity_poly.entity_id
_entity_poly.type
_entity_poly.pdbx_seq_one_letter_code
_entity_poly.pdbx_strand_id
1 'polypeptide(L)'
;MMHQTSSKLLRMTDDDRPYTRDFKDLFATLMVSLPLTAHRVRFSRYEHTFTTEEAITNLGSLKFSQSNRMPDPRDTSRIVTTTTTTTFSMAREMARNTLGRMLEARFIESVDGRTDFSSRNSVWQLTPKGMHILARFCQRNGIHQRHVNELLDSPRNIMQLVILERDPETDAISHDQATIDVIFRRFAGDTGPNLKSMSTASDSDSMNDYATGLVGVKMQRSRRADKDAPYVFTGKAAFDWLMDCSTTVAKREVFDLANLFIQSGFIEPVGDERHGSSNGAAPRFAASKTQLYAVTQKGMRVAGWITSPNGTVNGEATVAQRAPQGAVRDSNVNRMTIIIRDPALRLLFREYLRETHCEENLAFYVEVKAFLNEYQRAKRGSSPPRPDVIRETLASAYSLYNAFLAPGSPCELNIDHNLRNALAGRMTRAVGEDEQMIQSLDEVAVLFDQAQNSVFKLMASDSVPKFSREPKYASILRERNLESMLAATSIS
;
A
#
# COMPACT_ATOMS: atom_id res chain seq x y z
N MET A 1 15.92 -3.67 -34.90
CA MET A 1 15.16 -3.51 -33.65
C MET A 1 16.15 -3.86 -32.54
N MET A 2 16.60 -2.88 -31.74
CA MET A 2 17.51 -3.17 -30.63
C MET A 2 16.68 -3.72 -29.46
N HIS A 3 17.03 -4.91 -28.99
CA HIS A 3 16.40 -5.55 -27.83
C HIS A 3 17.41 -5.59 -26.70
N GLN A 4 17.04 -4.97 -25.58
CA GLN A 4 17.79 -5.08 -24.33
C GLN A 4 17.02 -6.00 -23.40
N THR A 5 17.68 -7.05 -22.93
CA THR A 5 17.08 -8.04 -22.02
C THR A 5 17.82 -7.97 -20.69
N SER A 6 17.06 -7.96 -19.60
CA SER A 6 17.57 -8.10 -18.23
C SER A 6 16.75 -9.18 -17.54
N SER A 7 17.42 -10.15 -16.90
CA SER A 7 16.77 -11.15 -16.04
C SER A 7 16.98 -10.77 -14.58
N LYS A 8 15.91 -10.76 -13.80
CA LYS A 8 15.95 -10.48 -12.36
C LYS A 8 15.15 -11.53 -11.62
N LEU A 9 15.71 -12.09 -10.55
CA LEU A 9 14.94 -12.89 -9.60
C LEU A 9 14.04 -11.97 -8.76
N LEU A 10 12.81 -12.41 -8.49
CA LEU A 10 11.93 -11.72 -7.55
C LEU A 10 12.65 -11.51 -6.23
N ARG A 11 12.60 -10.28 -5.68
CA ARG A 11 13.23 -10.01 -4.39
C ARG A 11 12.52 -10.83 -3.32
N MET A 12 13.29 -11.55 -2.52
CA MET A 12 12.78 -12.32 -1.39
C MET A 12 13.23 -11.65 -0.09
N THR A 13 12.35 -11.64 0.89
CA THR A 13 12.68 -11.33 2.29
C THR A 13 13.48 -12.47 2.91
N ASP A 14 14.03 -12.23 4.11
CA ASP A 14 14.80 -13.24 4.86
C ASP A 14 14.00 -14.50 5.21
N ASP A 15 12.67 -14.45 5.12
CA ASP A 15 11.75 -15.57 5.31
C ASP A 15 11.20 -16.16 4.00
N ASP A 16 11.93 -16.02 2.88
CA ASP A 16 11.61 -16.60 1.56
C ASP A 16 10.23 -16.20 0.99
N ARG A 17 9.77 -14.99 1.35
CA ARG A 17 8.56 -14.39 0.81
C ARG A 17 8.94 -13.31 -0.22
N PRO A 18 8.27 -13.28 -1.39
CA PRO A 18 8.43 -12.18 -2.31
C PRO A 18 8.09 -10.85 -1.62
N TYR A 19 8.86 -9.82 -1.95
CA TYR A 19 8.56 -8.47 -1.52
C TYR A 19 7.13 -8.11 -1.87
N THR A 20 6.46 -7.39 -0.99
CA THR A 20 5.02 -7.14 -1.08
C THR A 20 4.64 -6.44 -2.38
N ARG A 21 5.49 -5.53 -2.87
CA ARG A 21 5.29 -4.86 -4.16
C ARG A 21 5.35 -5.85 -5.33
N ASP A 22 6.44 -6.61 -5.43
CA ASP A 22 6.64 -7.58 -6.50
C ASP A 22 5.55 -8.67 -6.48
N PHE A 23 5.09 -9.06 -5.30
CA PHE A 23 3.98 -10.02 -5.13
C PHE A 23 2.64 -9.48 -5.67
N LYS A 24 2.32 -8.21 -5.38
CA LYS A 24 1.11 -7.54 -5.88
C LYS A 24 1.18 -7.32 -7.40
N ASP A 25 2.35 -6.92 -7.91
CA ASP A 25 2.57 -6.71 -9.33
C ASP A 25 2.45 -8.04 -10.10
N LEU A 26 2.99 -9.15 -9.56
CA LEU A 26 2.79 -10.49 -10.12
C LEU A 26 1.31 -10.90 -10.13
N PHE A 27 0.59 -10.69 -9.03
CA PHE A 27 -0.85 -10.93 -8.94
C PHE A 27 -1.61 -10.14 -10.01
N ALA A 28 -1.40 -8.82 -10.07
CA ALA A 28 -2.12 -7.98 -11.02
C ALA A 28 -1.77 -8.31 -12.47
N THR A 29 -0.50 -8.65 -12.74
CA THR A 29 -0.05 -9.09 -14.06
C THR A 29 -0.77 -10.37 -14.50
N LEU A 30 -0.96 -11.33 -13.60
CA LEU A 30 -1.76 -12.54 -13.86
C LEU A 30 -3.23 -12.19 -14.12
N MET A 31 -3.83 -11.30 -13.33
CA MET A 31 -5.25 -10.95 -13.51
C MET A 31 -5.50 -10.24 -14.84
N VAL A 32 -4.57 -9.38 -15.28
CA VAL A 32 -4.63 -8.73 -16.59
C VAL A 32 -4.49 -9.74 -17.73
N SER A 33 -3.63 -10.76 -17.58
CA SER A 33 -3.37 -11.73 -18.64
C SER A 33 -4.44 -12.83 -18.77
N LEU A 34 -5.27 -13.03 -17.76
CA LEU A 34 -6.38 -13.98 -17.79
C LEU A 34 -7.60 -13.40 -18.51
N PRO A 35 -8.38 -14.23 -19.22
CA PRO A 35 -9.58 -13.75 -19.93
C PRO A 35 -10.74 -13.42 -18.98
N LEU A 36 -10.73 -13.95 -17.75
CA LEU A 36 -11.73 -13.73 -16.70
C LEU A 36 -13.16 -14.01 -17.19
N THR A 37 -13.39 -15.19 -17.77
CA THR A 37 -14.70 -15.56 -18.33
C THR A 37 -15.68 -16.04 -17.25
N ALA A 38 -16.96 -16.10 -17.61
CA ALA A 38 -17.99 -16.60 -16.71
C ALA A 38 -17.91 -18.12 -16.56
N HIS A 39 -17.96 -18.62 -15.32
CA HIS A 39 -17.97 -20.05 -15.02
C HIS A 39 -19.24 -20.44 -14.25
N ARG A 40 -19.72 -21.66 -14.50
CA ARG A 40 -20.86 -22.25 -13.78
C ARG A 40 -20.35 -23.14 -12.65
N VAL A 41 -20.82 -22.86 -11.44
CA VAL A 41 -20.56 -23.69 -10.26
C VAL A 41 -21.90 -24.08 -9.66
N ARG A 42 -22.18 -25.39 -9.61
CA ARG A 42 -23.50 -25.94 -9.25
C ARG A 42 -24.59 -25.34 -10.16
N PHE A 43 -25.53 -24.58 -9.60
CA PHE A 43 -26.67 -23.97 -10.30
C PHE A 43 -26.49 -22.46 -10.57
N SER A 44 -25.33 -21.89 -10.22
CA SER A 44 -25.06 -20.46 -10.29
C SER A 44 -23.96 -20.16 -11.32
N ARG A 45 -24.12 -19.05 -12.04
CA ARG A 45 -23.12 -18.51 -12.96
C ARG A 45 -22.41 -17.34 -12.29
N TYR A 46 -21.09 -17.35 -12.30
CA TYR A 46 -20.25 -16.32 -11.71
C TYR A 46 -19.44 -15.64 -12.82
N GLU A 47 -19.48 -14.31 -12.85
CA GLU A 47 -18.78 -13.49 -13.85
C GLU A 47 -17.36 -13.12 -13.37
N HIS A 48 -16.46 -12.87 -14.31
CA HIS A 48 -15.08 -12.46 -14.04
C HIS A 48 -14.31 -13.45 -13.15
N THR A 49 -14.39 -14.74 -13.49
CA THR A 49 -13.75 -15.83 -12.75
C THR A 49 -12.69 -16.52 -13.59
N PHE A 50 -11.87 -17.36 -12.96
CA PHE A 50 -10.88 -18.19 -13.65
C PHE A 50 -10.76 -19.54 -12.95
N THR A 51 -10.21 -20.53 -13.66
CA THR A 51 -9.94 -21.87 -13.14
C THR A 51 -8.49 -22.01 -12.68
N THR A 52 -8.24 -22.98 -11.79
CA THR A 52 -6.87 -23.36 -11.40
C THR A 52 -5.98 -23.66 -12.62
N GLU A 53 -6.50 -24.36 -13.63
CA GLU A 53 -5.72 -24.72 -14.82
C GLU A 53 -5.33 -23.51 -15.67
N GLU A 54 -6.26 -22.57 -15.87
CA GLU A 54 -5.97 -21.32 -16.61
C GLU A 54 -4.87 -20.52 -15.90
N ALA A 55 -4.98 -20.35 -14.59
CA ALA A 55 -4.00 -19.58 -13.81
C ALA A 55 -2.61 -20.25 -13.81
N ILE A 56 -2.52 -21.57 -13.59
CA ILE A 56 -1.24 -22.29 -13.60
C ILE A 56 -0.60 -22.26 -14.99
N THR A 57 -1.39 -22.45 -16.05
CA THR A 57 -0.89 -22.43 -17.42
C THR A 57 -0.35 -21.04 -17.79
N ASN A 58 -1.09 -19.99 -17.41
CA ASN A 58 -0.69 -18.62 -17.66
C ASN A 58 0.61 -18.26 -16.91
N LEU A 59 0.69 -18.58 -15.61
CA LEU A 59 1.90 -18.37 -14.80
C LEU A 59 3.14 -19.08 -15.35
N GLY A 60 2.99 -20.22 -16.03
CA GLY A 60 4.12 -20.94 -16.64
C GLY A 60 4.86 -20.14 -17.72
N SER A 61 4.18 -19.21 -18.39
CA SER A 61 4.76 -18.38 -19.47
C SER A 61 4.13 -16.98 -19.51
N LEU A 62 3.92 -16.38 -18.34
CA LEU A 62 3.26 -15.10 -18.20
C LEU A 62 4.11 -14.00 -18.85
N LYS A 63 3.49 -13.22 -19.74
CA LYS A 63 4.13 -12.09 -20.42
C LYS A 63 3.27 -10.86 -20.29
N PHE A 64 3.89 -9.74 -19.93
CA PHE A 64 3.26 -8.44 -19.84
C PHE A 64 4.09 -7.42 -20.59
N SER A 65 3.51 -6.82 -21.62
CA SER A 65 4.19 -5.84 -22.46
C SER A 65 3.52 -4.48 -22.29
N GLN A 66 4.32 -3.47 -21.97
CA GLN A 66 3.94 -2.07 -21.96
C GLN A 66 4.70 -1.36 -23.09
N SER A 67 4.00 -0.58 -23.93
CA SER A 67 4.61 0.17 -25.03
C SER A 67 4.35 1.66 -24.88
N ASN A 68 5.41 2.45 -24.91
CA ASN A 68 5.35 3.91 -24.92
C ASN A 68 5.85 4.46 -26.26
N ARG A 69 5.10 5.41 -26.83
CA ARG A 69 5.42 6.05 -28.11
C ARG A 69 5.78 7.51 -27.87
N MET A 70 6.92 7.93 -28.37
CA MET A 70 7.41 9.29 -28.21
C MET A 70 8.02 9.80 -29.53
N PRO A 71 7.88 11.08 -29.87
CA PRO A 71 8.63 11.67 -30.97
C PRO A 71 10.14 11.55 -30.71
N ASP A 72 10.92 11.27 -31.74
CA ASP A 72 12.39 11.27 -31.67
C ASP A 72 12.84 12.71 -31.33
N PRO A 73 13.64 12.92 -30.27
CA PRO A 73 14.11 14.26 -29.90
C PRO A 73 14.95 14.94 -30.98
N ARG A 74 15.53 14.19 -31.93
CA ARG A 74 16.33 14.73 -33.05
C ARG A 74 15.51 14.93 -34.32
N ASP A 75 14.38 14.24 -34.43
CA ASP A 75 13.46 14.34 -35.56
C ASP A 75 12.03 14.11 -35.07
N THR A 76 11.33 15.21 -34.76
CA THR A 76 9.96 15.15 -34.22
C THR A 76 8.95 14.53 -35.18
N SER A 77 9.31 14.30 -36.46
CA SER A 77 8.48 13.59 -37.42
C SER A 77 8.54 12.06 -37.26
N ARG A 78 9.59 11.54 -36.59
CA ARG A 78 9.79 10.12 -36.32
C ARG A 78 9.24 9.77 -34.94
N ILE A 79 8.53 8.64 -34.83
CA ILE A 79 8.03 8.12 -33.54
C ILE A 79 8.92 6.95 -33.09
N VAL A 80 9.54 7.09 -31.91
CA VAL A 80 10.24 6.04 -31.19
C VAL A 80 9.24 5.30 -30.30
N THR A 81 9.13 3.99 -30.47
CA THR A 81 8.31 3.13 -29.60
C THR A 81 9.20 2.29 -28.71
N THR A 82 9.13 2.50 -27.40
CA THR A 82 9.81 1.70 -26.38
C THR A 82 8.84 0.69 -25.81
N THR A 83 9.07 -0.60 -26.06
CA THR A 83 8.25 -1.69 -25.51
C THR A 83 9.01 -2.43 -24.41
N THR A 84 8.58 -2.28 -23.17
CA THR A 84 9.07 -3.03 -22.02
C THR A 84 8.23 -4.29 -21.84
N THR A 85 8.83 -5.46 -22.00
CA THR A 85 8.16 -6.75 -21.75
C THR A 85 8.71 -7.39 -20.49
N THR A 86 7.87 -7.56 -19.49
CA THR A 86 8.15 -8.33 -18.28
C THR A 86 7.62 -9.75 -18.46
N THR A 87 8.47 -10.75 -18.26
CA THR A 87 8.08 -12.15 -18.39
C THR A 87 8.32 -12.89 -17.08
N PHE A 88 7.34 -13.66 -16.63
CA PHE A 88 7.49 -14.60 -15.54
C PHE A 88 7.38 -16.02 -16.12
N SER A 89 8.27 -16.90 -15.67
CA SER A 89 8.16 -18.32 -15.97
C SER A 89 8.37 -19.08 -14.68
N MET A 90 7.45 -19.97 -14.36
CA MET A 90 7.51 -20.78 -13.17
C MET A 90 7.02 -22.20 -13.44
N ALA A 91 7.62 -23.17 -12.75
CA ALA A 91 7.14 -24.54 -12.79
C ALA A 91 5.72 -24.63 -12.19
N ARG A 92 4.94 -25.62 -12.60
CA ARG A 92 3.53 -25.77 -12.17
C ARG A 92 3.37 -25.84 -10.64
N GLU A 93 4.32 -26.45 -9.94
CA GLU A 93 4.29 -26.51 -8.47
C GLU A 93 4.52 -25.14 -7.83
N MET A 94 5.48 -24.37 -8.35
CA MET A 94 5.71 -22.99 -7.92
C MET A 94 4.52 -22.08 -8.24
N ALA A 95 3.82 -22.30 -9.36
CA ALA A 95 2.58 -21.62 -9.69
C ALA A 95 1.48 -21.92 -8.65
N ARG A 96 1.31 -23.19 -8.25
CA ARG A 96 0.35 -23.54 -7.18
C ARG A 96 0.69 -22.88 -5.85
N ASN A 97 1.96 -22.88 -5.45
CA ASN A 97 2.39 -22.23 -4.22
C ASN A 97 2.15 -20.72 -4.27
N THR A 98 2.41 -20.10 -5.42
CA THR A 98 2.15 -18.68 -5.65
C THR A 98 0.65 -18.34 -5.54
N LEU A 99 -0.21 -19.14 -6.16
CA LEU A 99 -1.67 -19.00 -6.05
C LEU A 99 -2.16 -19.25 -4.61
N GLY A 100 -1.57 -20.23 -3.92
CA GLY A 100 -1.82 -20.48 -2.49
C GLY A 100 -1.52 -19.24 -1.64
N ARG A 101 -0.38 -18.59 -1.87
CA ARG A 101 -0.05 -17.32 -1.20
C ARG A 101 -1.04 -16.20 -1.54
N MET A 102 -1.54 -16.12 -2.78
CA MET A 102 -2.56 -15.11 -3.17
C MET A 102 -3.91 -15.36 -2.49
N LEU A 103 -4.27 -16.62 -2.28
CA LEU A 103 -5.45 -17.02 -1.51
C LEU A 103 -5.27 -16.67 -0.03
N GLU A 104 -4.10 -16.95 0.57
CA GLU A 104 -3.81 -16.59 1.97
C GLU A 104 -3.79 -15.08 2.20
N ALA A 105 -3.29 -14.31 1.23
CA ALA A 105 -3.31 -12.84 1.23
C ALA A 105 -4.71 -12.25 0.95
N ARG A 106 -5.70 -13.12 0.67
CA ARG A 106 -7.09 -12.77 0.34
C ARG A 106 -7.22 -11.84 -0.86
N PHE A 107 -6.40 -12.07 -1.89
CA PHE A 107 -6.58 -11.40 -3.19
C PHE A 107 -7.65 -12.08 -4.03
N ILE A 108 -7.81 -13.39 -3.83
CA ILE A 108 -8.77 -14.25 -4.50
C ILE A 108 -9.49 -15.12 -3.48
N GLU A 109 -10.67 -15.59 -3.84
CA GLU A 109 -11.47 -16.52 -3.05
C GLU A 109 -12.08 -17.61 -3.94
N SER A 110 -12.40 -18.75 -3.33
CA SER A 110 -13.03 -19.86 -4.03
C SER A 110 -14.53 -19.64 -4.17
N VAL A 111 -15.04 -19.89 -5.37
CA VAL A 111 -16.47 -19.89 -5.68
C VAL A 111 -17.12 -21.24 -5.32
N ASP A 112 -16.34 -22.32 -5.32
CA ASP A 112 -16.80 -23.69 -5.08
C ASP A 112 -16.50 -24.23 -3.67
N GLY A 113 -15.95 -23.40 -2.77
CA GLY A 113 -15.63 -23.73 -1.37
C GLY A 113 -14.31 -24.47 -1.17
N ARG A 114 -13.44 -24.49 -2.18
CA ARG A 114 -12.10 -25.07 -2.13
C ARG A 114 -11.13 -24.18 -1.37
N THR A 115 -10.20 -24.82 -0.66
CA THR A 115 -9.16 -24.15 0.13
C THR A 115 -7.76 -24.26 -0.47
N ASP A 116 -7.62 -24.97 -1.59
CA ASP A 116 -6.35 -25.21 -2.27
C ASP A 116 -6.51 -25.33 -3.80
N PHE A 117 -5.36 -25.35 -4.49
CA PHE A 117 -5.23 -25.45 -5.95
C PHE A 117 -4.91 -26.88 -6.41
N SER A 118 -5.33 -27.91 -5.66
CA SER A 118 -5.13 -29.31 -6.05
C SER A 118 -6.00 -29.71 -7.24
N SER A 119 -7.25 -29.24 -7.25
CA SER A 119 -8.21 -29.46 -8.32
C SER A 119 -8.03 -28.45 -9.46
N ARG A 120 -7.90 -28.96 -10.68
CA ARG A 120 -7.71 -28.17 -11.91
C ARG A 120 -8.94 -27.33 -12.29
N ASN A 121 -10.13 -27.81 -11.93
CA ASN A 121 -11.41 -27.21 -12.32
C ASN A 121 -12.01 -26.31 -11.23
N SER A 122 -11.30 -26.10 -10.11
CA SER A 122 -11.77 -25.19 -9.07
C SER A 122 -11.88 -23.79 -9.64
N VAL A 123 -12.95 -23.07 -9.29
CA VAL A 123 -13.27 -21.75 -9.81
C VAL A 123 -12.99 -20.69 -8.76
N TRP A 124 -12.27 -19.65 -9.17
CA TRP A 124 -11.79 -18.58 -8.31
C TRP A 124 -12.28 -17.22 -8.81
N GLN A 125 -12.48 -16.30 -7.89
CA GLN A 125 -12.81 -14.91 -8.19
C GLN A 125 -11.94 -13.97 -7.35
N LEU A 126 -11.77 -12.73 -7.80
CA LEU A 126 -11.10 -11.71 -7.00
C LEU A 126 -11.99 -11.28 -5.83
N THR A 127 -11.36 -11.01 -4.69
CA THR A 127 -11.99 -10.31 -3.56
C THR A 127 -11.99 -8.79 -3.80
N PRO A 128 -12.73 -8.00 -3.02
CA PRO A 128 -12.63 -6.53 -3.07
C PRO A 128 -11.21 -6.01 -2.86
N LYS A 129 -10.42 -6.66 -1.99
CA LYS A 129 -8.99 -6.36 -1.78
C LYS A 129 -8.17 -6.63 -3.03
N GLY A 130 -8.37 -7.78 -3.68
CA GLY A 130 -7.71 -8.12 -4.95
C GLY A 130 -8.06 -7.12 -6.05
N MET A 131 -9.33 -6.74 -6.18
CA MET A 131 -9.78 -5.73 -7.13
C MET A 131 -9.14 -4.35 -6.88
N HIS A 132 -9.01 -3.93 -5.62
CA HIS A 132 -8.32 -2.67 -5.30
C HIS A 132 -6.84 -2.69 -5.69
N ILE A 133 -6.15 -3.81 -5.47
CA ILE A 133 -4.75 -3.98 -5.87
C ILE A 133 -4.62 -3.95 -7.40
N LEU A 134 -5.50 -4.65 -8.10
CA LEU A 134 -5.55 -4.65 -9.57
C LEU A 134 -5.83 -3.24 -10.12
N ALA A 135 -6.80 -2.53 -9.56
CA ALA A 135 -7.16 -1.16 -9.98
C ALA A 135 -5.95 -0.22 -9.90
N ARG A 136 -5.21 -0.26 -8.77
CA ARG A 136 -3.99 0.55 -8.60
C ARG A 136 -2.90 0.16 -9.60
N PHE A 137 -2.72 -1.12 -9.88
CA PHE A 137 -1.76 -1.58 -10.89
C PHE A 137 -2.15 -1.12 -12.30
N CYS A 138 -3.43 -1.22 -12.66
CA CYS A 138 -3.93 -0.77 -13.96
C CYS A 138 -3.82 0.74 -14.12
N GLN A 139 -4.19 1.51 -13.10
CA GLN A 139 -4.03 2.96 -13.08
C GLN A 139 -2.55 3.32 -13.26
N ARG A 140 -1.65 2.73 -12.47
CA ARG A 140 -0.22 3.02 -12.55
C ARG A 140 0.40 2.71 -13.91
N ASN A 141 -0.04 1.63 -14.56
CA ASN A 141 0.57 1.15 -15.81
C ASN A 141 -0.22 1.56 -17.07
N GLY A 142 -1.35 2.28 -16.94
CA GLY A 142 -2.16 2.75 -18.06
C GLY A 142 -2.87 1.61 -18.79
N ILE A 143 -3.32 0.59 -18.05
CA ILE A 143 -3.94 -0.62 -18.62
C ILE A 143 -5.43 -0.37 -18.81
N HIS A 144 -5.88 -0.41 -20.07
CA HIS A 144 -7.29 -0.23 -20.47
C HIS A 144 -7.80 -1.45 -21.27
N GLN A 145 -7.65 -2.65 -20.71
CA GLN A 145 -8.17 -3.86 -21.34
C GLN A 145 -9.64 -4.06 -20.98
N ARG A 146 -10.45 -4.44 -21.98
CA ARG A 146 -11.92 -4.49 -21.85
C ARG A 146 -12.38 -5.38 -20.69
N HIS A 147 -11.92 -6.63 -20.61
CA HIS A 147 -12.32 -7.58 -19.57
C HIS A 147 -11.88 -7.14 -18.16
N VAL A 148 -10.76 -6.42 -18.07
CA VAL A 148 -10.29 -5.85 -16.80
C VAL A 148 -11.16 -4.68 -16.37
N ASN A 149 -11.52 -3.77 -17.29
CA ASN A 149 -12.41 -2.66 -16.99
C ASN A 149 -13.81 -3.16 -16.59
N GLU A 150 -14.37 -4.15 -17.29
CA GLU A 150 -15.65 -4.77 -16.92
C GLU A 150 -15.64 -5.34 -15.49
N LEU A 151 -14.52 -5.93 -15.05
CA LEU A 151 -14.32 -6.35 -13.66
C LEU A 151 -14.22 -5.16 -12.68
N LEU A 152 -13.40 -4.17 -13.00
CA LEU A 152 -13.12 -3.02 -12.12
C LEU A 152 -14.31 -2.07 -11.96
N ASP A 153 -15.17 -1.97 -12.97
CA ASP A 153 -16.42 -1.21 -12.95
C ASP A 153 -17.57 -2.00 -12.29
N SER A 154 -17.34 -3.28 -11.95
CA SER A 154 -18.35 -4.11 -11.28
C SER A 154 -18.62 -3.62 -9.85
N PRO A 155 -19.83 -3.84 -9.30
CA PRO A 155 -20.21 -3.39 -7.95
C PRO A 155 -19.41 -4.06 -6.81
N ARG A 156 -18.47 -4.96 -7.12
CA ARG A 156 -17.61 -5.62 -6.13
C ARG A 156 -16.33 -4.84 -5.83
N ASN A 157 -15.95 -3.89 -6.68
CA ASN A 157 -14.74 -3.07 -6.49
C ASN A 157 -15.04 -1.84 -5.60
N ILE A 158 -15.30 -2.09 -4.31
CA ILE A 158 -15.73 -1.07 -3.35
C ILE A 158 -14.74 -0.85 -2.19
N MET A 159 -13.62 -1.58 -2.20
CA MET A 159 -12.64 -1.57 -1.12
C MET A 159 -11.81 -0.29 -1.10
N GLN A 160 -11.64 0.28 0.09
CA GLN A 160 -10.63 1.27 0.40
C GLN A 160 -9.59 0.68 1.35
N LEU A 161 -8.43 0.28 0.83
CA LEU A 161 -7.37 -0.30 1.65
C LEU A 161 -6.60 0.76 2.44
N VAL A 162 -6.24 0.39 3.67
CA VAL A 162 -5.18 1.03 4.45
C VAL A 162 -3.83 0.60 3.88
N ILE A 163 -3.11 1.56 3.29
CA ILE A 163 -1.78 1.35 2.72
C ILE A 163 -0.74 1.46 3.83
N LEU A 164 -0.24 0.31 4.27
CA LEU A 164 0.76 0.23 5.34
C LEU A 164 2.12 0.70 4.84
N GLU A 165 2.77 1.54 5.64
CA GLU A 165 4.15 1.94 5.43
C GLU A 165 5.07 0.75 5.67
N ARG A 166 5.98 0.53 4.72
CA ARG A 166 6.97 -0.53 4.78
C ARG A 166 8.36 0.03 4.66
N ASP A 167 9.29 -0.64 5.31
CA ASP A 167 10.70 -0.43 5.09
C ASP A 167 11.10 -0.96 3.69
N PRO A 168 11.74 -0.15 2.84
CA PRO A 168 12.06 -0.54 1.47
C PRO A 168 13.19 -1.58 1.35
N GLU A 169 13.99 -1.77 2.40
CA GLU A 169 15.12 -2.72 2.44
C GLU A 169 14.74 -4.07 3.04
N THR A 170 13.76 -4.10 3.95
CA THR A 170 13.35 -5.35 4.63
C THR A 170 11.93 -5.81 4.28
N ASP A 171 11.14 -4.97 3.61
CA ASP A 171 9.69 -5.15 3.36
C ASP A 171 8.84 -5.25 4.65
N ALA A 172 9.43 -5.01 5.83
CA ALA A 172 8.73 -5.04 7.11
C ALA A 172 7.78 -3.84 7.27
N ILE A 173 6.65 -4.05 7.94
CA ILE A 173 5.69 -2.98 8.26
C ILE A 173 6.29 -2.07 9.33
N SER A 174 6.06 -0.75 9.24
CA SER A 174 6.54 0.18 10.27
C SER A 174 5.89 -0.11 11.63
N HIS A 175 6.71 -0.27 12.67
CA HIS A 175 6.28 -0.60 14.04
C HIS A 175 6.30 0.60 15.00
N ASP A 176 6.57 1.81 14.51
CA ASP A 176 6.59 3.01 15.35
C ASP A 176 5.20 3.28 15.96
N GLN A 177 5.18 3.77 17.20
CA GLN A 177 3.94 3.95 17.97
C GLN A 177 2.91 4.77 17.20
N ALA A 178 3.33 5.85 16.55
CA ALA A 178 2.40 6.72 15.83
C ALA A 178 1.74 6.01 14.64
N THR A 179 2.47 5.14 13.93
CA THR A 179 1.88 4.34 12.85
C THR A 179 0.87 3.35 13.41
N ILE A 180 1.18 2.72 14.53
CA ILE A 180 0.26 1.81 15.21
C ILE A 180 -1.01 2.54 15.67
N ASP A 181 -0.90 3.78 16.16
CA ASP A 181 -2.05 4.61 16.54
C ASP A 181 -2.97 4.89 15.33
N VAL A 182 -2.39 5.21 14.18
CA VAL A 182 -3.16 5.47 12.94
C VAL A 182 -3.84 4.19 12.45
N ILE A 183 -3.12 3.06 12.42
CA ILE A 183 -3.70 1.77 12.03
C ILE A 183 -4.81 1.37 13.01
N PHE A 184 -4.59 1.53 14.32
CA PHE A 184 -5.58 1.20 15.33
C PHE A 184 -6.84 2.07 15.20
N ARG A 185 -6.70 3.35 14.90
CA ARG A 185 -7.85 4.25 14.67
C ARG A 185 -8.70 3.78 13.48
N ARG A 186 -8.10 3.33 12.38
CA ARG A 186 -8.82 2.73 11.24
C ARG A 186 -9.45 1.39 11.64
N PHE A 187 -8.70 0.55 12.36
CA PHE A 187 -9.14 -0.75 12.85
C PHE A 187 -10.37 -0.66 13.75
N ALA A 188 -10.35 0.24 14.74
CA ALA A 188 -11.46 0.43 15.66
C ALA A 188 -12.66 1.09 14.96
N GLY A 189 -12.40 1.99 14.01
CA GLY A 189 -13.38 2.86 13.36
C GLY A 189 -13.36 4.24 14.02
N ASP A 190 -13.23 5.29 13.22
CA ASP A 190 -13.10 6.68 13.67
C ASP A 190 -14.44 7.37 13.98
N THR A 191 -15.56 6.77 13.55
CA THR A 191 -16.92 7.25 13.80
C THR A 191 -17.59 6.58 15.00
N GLY A 192 -16.91 5.66 15.66
CA GLY A 192 -17.41 4.87 16.79
C GLY A 192 -17.33 3.36 16.57
N PRO A 193 -17.74 2.57 17.57
CA PRO A 193 -17.68 1.11 17.51
C PRO A 193 -18.71 0.54 16.52
N ASN A 194 -18.25 -0.38 15.66
CA ASN A 194 -19.11 -1.09 14.70
C ASN A 194 -19.88 -2.24 15.39
N LEU A 195 -21.00 -1.91 16.03
CA LEU A 195 -21.80 -2.87 16.79
C LEU A 195 -22.65 -3.78 15.88
N LYS A 196 -22.58 -5.11 16.10
CA LYS A 196 -23.49 -6.06 15.45
C LYS A 196 -24.95 -5.73 15.79
N SER A 197 -25.81 -5.60 14.78
CA SER A 197 -27.26 -5.59 14.98
C SER A 197 -27.71 -6.95 15.53
N MET A 198 -28.59 -6.97 16.55
CA MET A 198 -29.09 -8.21 17.17
C MET A 198 -29.90 -9.12 16.20
N SER A 199 -30.23 -8.66 14.99
CA SER A 199 -31.14 -9.34 14.07
C SER A 199 -30.52 -10.34 13.09
N THR A 200 -29.19 -10.50 13.04
CA THR A 200 -28.53 -11.45 12.12
C THR A 200 -27.79 -12.53 12.90
N ALA A 201 -28.54 -13.52 13.38
CA ALA A 201 -28.04 -14.72 14.05
C ALA A 201 -27.49 -15.79 13.08
N SER A 202 -27.13 -15.42 11.86
CA SER A 202 -26.33 -16.27 10.97
C SER A 202 -24.90 -15.75 10.95
N ASP A 203 -24.00 -16.47 11.62
CA ASP A 203 -22.55 -16.36 11.44
C ASP A 203 -22.18 -16.86 10.04
N SER A 204 -22.62 -16.15 8.99
CA SER A 204 -21.99 -16.28 7.69
C SER A 204 -20.60 -15.68 7.84
N ASP A 205 -19.57 -16.53 7.76
CA ASP A 205 -18.13 -16.22 7.79
C ASP A 205 -17.72 -15.37 6.56
N SER A 206 -18.52 -14.37 6.22
CA SER A 206 -18.49 -13.75 4.91
C SER A 206 -17.37 -12.73 4.83
N MET A 207 -16.47 -12.93 3.87
CA MET A 207 -15.47 -11.95 3.43
C MET A 207 -16.09 -10.59 3.05
N ASN A 208 -17.41 -10.53 2.91
CA ASN A 208 -18.19 -9.33 2.64
C ASN A 208 -18.32 -8.39 3.83
N ASP A 209 -18.06 -8.85 5.05
CA ASP A 209 -18.24 -8.06 6.28
C ASP A 209 -17.44 -6.75 6.27
N TYR A 210 -16.32 -6.74 5.55
CA TYR A 210 -15.42 -5.60 5.43
C TYR A 210 -15.16 -5.18 3.98
N ALA A 211 -16.05 -5.53 3.05
CA ALA A 211 -15.84 -5.33 1.62
C ALA A 211 -15.50 -3.89 1.21
N THR A 212 -15.98 -2.88 1.96
CA THR A 212 -15.68 -1.46 1.70
C THR A 212 -14.35 -0.99 2.31
N GLY A 213 -13.84 -1.66 3.35
CA GLY A 213 -12.69 -1.19 4.14
C GLY A 213 -12.94 0.07 4.98
N LEU A 214 -14.15 0.62 4.95
CA LEU A 214 -14.49 1.88 5.63
C LEU A 214 -15.02 1.71 7.05
N VAL A 215 -15.45 0.49 7.41
CA VAL A 215 -15.99 0.19 8.72
C VAL A 215 -14.91 -0.41 9.61
N GLY A 216 -14.93 -0.05 10.90
CA GLY A 216 -14.08 -0.69 11.91
C GLY A 216 -14.43 -2.16 12.14
N VAL A 217 -13.58 -2.86 12.89
CA VAL A 217 -13.78 -4.26 13.29
C VAL A 217 -15.15 -4.43 13.96
N LYS A 218 -15.85 -5.52 13.63
CA LYS A 218 -17.16 -5.81 14.22
C LYS A 218 -17.03 -6.09 15.72
N MET A 219 -17.82 -5.39 16.52
CA MET A 219 -17.83 -5.45 17.98
C MET A 219 -19.21 -5.80 18.54
N GLN A 220 -19.22 -6.13 19.82
CA GLN A 220 -20.41 -6.27 20.65
C GLN A 220 -20.16 -5.60 22.01
N ARG A 221 -21.24 -5.32 22.75
CA ARG A 221 -21.09 -4.84 24.13
C ARG A 221 -20.62 -5.98 25.02
N SER A 222 -19.72 -5.67 25.95
CA SER A 222 -19.27 -6.62 26.96
C SER A 222 -20.45 -7.09 27.82
N ARG A 223 -20.49 -8.39 28.12
CA ARG A 223 -21.47 -8.97 29.06
C ARG A 223 -21.07 -8.70 30.51
N ARG A 224 -19.79 -8.49 30.76
CA ARG A 224 -19.29 -8.01 32.05
C ARG A 224 -19.62 -6.53 32.10
N ALA A 225 -20.21 -6.05 33.20
CA ALA A 225 -20.52 -4.64 33.41
C ALA A 225 -19.25 -3.80 33.65
N ASP A 226 -18.23 -4.01 32.82
CA ASP A 226 -17.00 -3.24 32.81
C ASP A 226 -17.27 -1.93 32.07
N LYS A 227 -17.32 -0.84 32.84
CA LYS A 227 -17.56 0.50 32.29
C LYS A 227 -16.32 1.02 31.55
N ASP A 228 -15.14 0.47 31.83
CA ASP A 228 -13.88 0.95 31.28
C ASP A 228 -13.47 0.25 29.98
N ALA A 229 -14.02 -0.93 29.72
CA ALA A 229 -13.87 -1.64 28.45
C ALA A 229 -15.21 -2.21 27.93
N PRO A 230 -16.17 -1.34 27.55
CA PRO A 230 -17.54 -1.77 27.23
C PRO A 230 -17.67 -2.47 25.87
N TYR A 231 -16.65 -2.43 25.01
CA TYR A 231 -16.70 -2.96 23.65
C TYR A 231 -15.70 -4.11 23.48
N VAL A 232 -16.20 -5.24 22.98
CA VAL A 232 -15.39 -6.45 22.75
C VAL A 232 -15.57 -6.97 21.33
N PHE A 233 -14.51 -7.58 20.79
CA PHE A 233 -14.52 -8.24 19.49
C PHE A 233 -13.80 -9.59 19.58
N THR A 234 -14.02 -10.48 18.60
CA THR A 234 -13.33 -11.77 18.56
C THR A 234 -11.95 -11.64 17.92
N GLY A 235 -10.98 -12.44 18.34
CA GLY A 235 -9.67 -12.51 17.70
C GLY A 235 -9.77 -12.84 16.21
N LYS A 236 -10.77 -13.64 15.80
CA LYS A 236 -11.07 -13.89 14.39
C LYS A 236 -11.48 -12.62 13.64
N ALA A 237 -12.41 -11.82 14.19
CA ALA A 237 -12.84 -10.57 13.56
C ALA A 237 -11.67 -9.58 13.40
N ALA A 238 -10.78 -9.51 14.39
CA ALA A 238 -9.59 -8.68 14.31
C ALA A 238 -8.61 -9.15 13.23
N PHE A 239 -8.38 -10.47 13.16
CA PHE A 239 -7.56 -11.07 12.11
C PHE A 239 -8.13 -10.76 10.73
N ASP A 240 -9.44 -10.91 10.56
CA ASP A 240 -10.11 -10.68 9.29
C ASP A 240 -9.98 -9.22 8.84
N TRP A 241 -10.26 -8.26 9.73
CA TRP A 241 -10.14 -6.84 9.40
C TRP A 241 -8.71 -6.48 9.00
N LEU A 242 -7.72 -6.92 9.79
CA LEU A 242 -6.31 -6.62 9.51
C LEU A 242 -5.82 -7.25 8.19
N MET A 243 -6.35 -8.42 7.80
CA MET A 243 -6.06 -9.01 6.50
C MET A 243 -6.84 -8.33 5.36
N ASP A 244 -8.12 -8.04 5.51
CA ASP A 244 -9.00 -7.61 4.42
C ASP A 244 -8.86 -6.12 4.10
N CYS A 245 -8.75 -5.28 5.13
CA CYS A 245 -8.82 -3.83 5.01
C CYS A 245 -7.45 -3.17 4.88
N SER A 246 -6.37 -3.94 4.85
CA SER A 246 -5.02 -3.40 4.76
C SER A 246 -4.18 -4.10 3.71
N THR A 247 -3.01 -3.53 3.42
CA THR A 247 -2.06 -4.08 2.46
C THR A 247 -1.18 -5.22 3.01
N THR A 248 -1.57 -5.87 4.12
CA THR A 248 -0.93 -7.09 4.59
C THR A 248 -1.04 -8.20 3.54
N VAL A 249 -0.08 -9.12 3.51
CA VAL A 249 -0.05 -10.24 2.56
C VAL A 249 0.26 -11.57 3.23
N ALA A 250 0.57 -11.57 4.53
CA ALA A 250 0.88 -12.78 5.28
C ALA A 250 0.20 -12.77 6.65
N LYS A 251 -0.17 -13.96 7.14
CA LYS A 251 -0.81 -14.14 8.46
C LYS A 251 0.08 -13.58 9.57
N ARG A 252 1.40 -13.77 9.45
CA ARG A 252 2.41 -13.27 10.39
C ARG A 252 2.27 -11.76 10.64
N GLU A 253 2.14 -10.96 9.57
CA GLU A 253 1.99 -9.50 9.67
C GLU A 253 0.74 -9.11 10.47
N VAL A 254 -0.34 -9.86 10.31
CA VAL A 254 -1.58 -9.66 11.08
C VAL A 254 -1.35 -9.95 12.57
N PHE A 255 -0.65 -11.05 12.90
CA PHE A 255 -0.29 -11.34 14.28
C PHE A 255 0.64 -10.29 14.86
N ASP A 256 1.63 -9.81 14.10
CA ASP A 256 2.58 -8.80 14.57
C ASP A 256 1.85 -7.49 14.89
N LEU A 257 0.98 -7.00 14.00
CA LEU A 257 0.14 -5.81 14.23
C LEU A 257 -0.80 -5.99 15.44
N ALA A 258 -1.48 -7.12 15.55
CA ALA A 258 -2.40 -7.37 16.65
C ALA A 258 -1.67 -7.47 18.01
N ASN A 259 -0.45 -8.02 18.03
CA ASN A 259 0.40 -8.00 19.22
C ASN A 259 0.85 -6.59 19.58
N LEU A 260 1.15 -5.73 18.58
CA LEU A 260 1.48 -4.32 18.83
C LEU A 260 0.29 -3.56 19.44
N PHE A 261 -0.96 -3.91 19.11
CA PHE A 261 -2.14 -3.33 19.77
C PHE A 261 -2.23 -3.72 21.27
N ILE A 262 -1.89 -4.97 21.60
CA ILE A 262 -1.82 -5.43 23.00
C ILE A 262 -0.68 -4.73 23.74
N GLN A 263 0.52 -4.71 23.16
CA GLN A 263 1.70 -4.07 23.75
C GLN A 263 1.51 -2.56 23.94
N SER A 264 0.80 -1.91 23.02
CA SER A 264 0.41 -0.50 23.14
C SER A 264 -0.71 -0.28 24.16
N GLY A 265 -1.32 -1.33 24.71
CA GLY A 265 -2.41 -1.25 25.67
C GLY A 265 -3.72 -0.77 25.07
N PHE A 266 -3.94 -0.91 23.76
CA PHE A 266 -5.18 -0.52 23.09
C PHE A 266 -6.28 -1.56 23.25
N ILE A 267 -5.86 -2.82 23.33
CA ILE A 267 -6.74 -3.97 23.50
C ILE A 267 -6.18 -4.91 24.55
N GLU A 268 -7.05 -5.66 25.20
CA GLU A 268 -6.66 -6.67 26.19
C GLU A 268 -7.52 -7.92 26.04
N PRO A 269 -6.97 -9.13 26.28
CA PRO A 269 -7.75 -10.36 26.19
C PRO A 269 -8.79 -10.41 27.30
N VAL A 270 -10.03 -10.75 26.94
CA VAL A 270 -11.12 -10.97 27.90
C VAL A 270 -11.05 -12.41 28.40
N GLY A 271 -10.76 -12.60 29.68
CA GLY A 271 -10.68 -13.91 30.35
C GLY A 271 -10.73 -13.78 31.87
N ASP A 272 -10.78 -14.89 32.60
CA ASP A 272 -10.64 -14.86 34.06
C ASP A 272 -9.16 -14.74 34.42
N GLU A 273 -8.84 -13.77 35.28
CA GLU A 273 -7.52 -13.54 35.90
C GLU A 273 -6.92 -14.78 36.60
N ARG A 274 -7.69 -15.88 36.70
CA ARG A 274 -7.28 -17.16 37.29
C ARG A 274 -6.37 -18.02 36.41
N HIS A 275 -6.20 -17.66 35.12
CA HIS A 275 -5.14 -18.20 34.28
C HIS A 275 -4.12 -17.11 33.92
N GLY A 276 -3.76 -16.27 34.91
CA GLY A 276 -2.50 -15.55 34.84
C GLY A 276 -1.42 -16.55 34.43
N SER A 277 -0.75 -16.27 33.30
CA SER A 277 0.39 -17.04 32.83
C SER A 277 1.23 -17.42 34.03
N SER A 278 1.30 -18.71 34.35
CA SER A 278 2.15 -19.26 35.41
C SER A 278 3.64 -18.91 35.23
N ASN A 279 3.99 -18.28 34.09
CA ASN A 279 5.34 -17.89 33.70
C ASN A 279 5.56 -16.38 33.46
N GLY A 280 4.64 -15.47 33.83
CA GLY A 280 4.88 -14.02 33.71
C GLY A 280 5.06 -13.48 32.28
N ALA A 281 4.77 -14.29 31.26
CA ALA A 281 4.85 -13.88 29.86
C ALA A 281 3.61 -13.03 29.47
N ALA A 282 3.85 -11.92 28.77
CA ALA A 282 2.81 -11.05 28.24
C ALA A 282 1.84 -11.85 27.34
N PRO A 283 0.52 -11.57 27.38
CA PRO A 283 -0.46 -12.28 26.58
C PRO A 283 -0.19 -12.06 25.08
N ARG A 284 -0.12 -13.16 24.32
CA ARG A 284 0.03 -13.13 22.85
C ARG A 284 -1.33 -13.17 22.19
N PHE A 285 -1.49 -12.42 21.10
CA PHE A 285 -2.69 -12.44 20.29
C PHE A 285 -2.97 -13.82 19.71
N ALA A 286 -4.22 -14.25 19.85
CA ALA A 286 -4.81 -15.46 19.30
C ALA A 286 -6.02 -15.13 18.42
N ALA A 287 -5.96 -15.55 17.16
CA ALA A 287 -7.02 -15.38 16.17
C ALA A 287 -8.07 -16.51 16.30
N SER A 288 -9.01 -16.36 17.24
CA SER A 288 -10.09 -17.33 17.47
C SER A 288 -11.46 -16.66 17.55
N LYS A 289 -12.51 -17.40 17.17
CA LYS A 289 -13.91 -16.98 17.39
C LYS A 289 -14.29 -16.96 18.87
N THR A 290 -13.63 -17.78 19.70
CA THR A 290 -13.89 -17.88 21.14
C THR A 290 -13.03 -16.93 21.97
N GLN A 291 -11.88 -16.52 21.46
CA GLN A 291 -11.03 -15.55 22.14
C GLN A 291 -11.58 -14.15 21.92
N LEU A 292 -11.95 -13.48 23.00
CA LEU A 292 -12.42 -12.09 22.98
C LEU A 292 -11.32 -11.14 23.40
N TYR A 293 -11.38 -9.92 22.88
CA TYR A 293 -10.53 -8.79 23.27
C TYR A 293 -11.41 -7.58 23.53
N ALA A 294 -11.10 -6.84 24.59
CA ALA A 294 -11.75 -5.60 24.98
C ALA A 294 -10.95 -4.42 24.43
N VAL A 295 -11.64 -3.37 23.98
CA VAL A 295 -11.00 -2.07 23.69
C VAL A 295 -10.86 -1.31 25.00
N THR A 296 -9.62 -1.02 25.40
CA THR A 296 -9.33 -0.33 26.67
C THR A 296 -9.69 1.15 26.60
N GLN A 297 -9.73 1.83 27.74
CA GLN A 297 -9.82 3.30 27.79
C GLN A 297 -8.75 4.00 26.94
N LYS A 298 -7.53 3.46 26.86
CA LYS A 298 -6.47 4.01 26.01
C LYS A 298 -6.80 3.80 24.54
N GLY A 299 -7.26 2.60 24.16
CA GLY A 299 -7.72 2.31 22.80
C GLY A 299 -8.86 3.22 22.36
N MET A 300 -9.88 3.42 23.21
CA MET A 300 -11.01 4.29 22.90
C MET A 300 -10.59 5.76 22.68
N ARG A 301 -9.60 6.25 23.44
CA ARG A 301 -9.01 7.59 23.21
C ARG A 301 -8.29 7.68 21.87
N VAL A 302 -7.45 6.69 21.55
CA VAL A 302 -6.74 6.65 20.26
C VAL A 302 -7.70 6.50 19.08
N ALA A 303 -8.78 5.74 19.24
CA ALA A 303 -9.84 5.63 18.24
C ALA A 303 -10.68 6.92 18.09
N GLY A 304 -10.56 7.87 19.02
CA GLY A 304 -11.32 9.12 19.00
C GLY A 304 -12.75 9.01 19.54
N TRP A 305 -13.09 7.91 20.23
CA TRP A 305 -14.45 7.68 20.76
C TRP A 305 -14.73 8.47 22.04
N ILE A 306 -13.69 8.74 22.80
CA ILE A 306 -13.76 9.46 24.07
C ILE A 306 -12.68 10.52 24.12
N THR A 307 -12.99 11.64 24.75
CA THR A 307 -12.07 12.76 24.94
C THR A 307 -11.06 12.42 26.03
N SER A 308 -9.78 12.76 25.82
CA SER A 308 -8.78 12.66 26.89
C SER A 308 -9.17 13.57 28.07
N PRO A 309 -8.98 13.15 29.34
CA PRO A 309 -9.23 14.00 30.51
C PRO A 309 -8.42 15.31 30.49
N ASN A 310 -7.26 15.29 29.82
CA ASN A 310 -6.39 16.44 29.61
C ASN A 310 -6.66 17.17 28.27
N GLY A 311 -7.68 16.75 27.52
CA GLY A 311 -8.10 17.38 26.28
C GLY A 311 -9.10 18.49 26.59
N THR A 312 -8.65 19.73 26.59
CA THR A 312 -9.55 20.89 26.60
C THR A 312 -10.36 20.92 25.31
N VAL A 313 -11.60 20.46 25.37
CA VAL A 313 -12.61 20.67 24.33
C VAL A 313 -13.71 21.56 24.89
N ASN A 314 -13.52 22.87 24.74
CA ASN A 314 -14.63 23.78 24.48
C ASN A 314 -14.44 24.33 23.06
N GLY A 315 -14.80 23.51 22.08
CA GLY A 315 -15.19 24.02 20.77
C GLY A 315 -16.58 24.64 20.92
N GLU A 316 -16.62 25.94 21.25
CA GLU A 316 -17.63 26.91 20.80
C GLU A 316 -17.49 28.32 21.41
N ALA A 317 -16.55 28.57 22.34
CA ALA A 317 -16.31 29.91 22.89
C ALA A 317 -14.81 30.26 22.94
N THR A 318 -14.21 30.56 21.79
CA THR A 318 -13.09 31.52 21.60
C THR A 318 -12.66 31.54 20.13
N VAL A 319 -13.55 32.02 19.25
CA VAL A 319 -13.13 32.65 17.99
C VAL A 319 -12.49 34.00 18.35
N ALA A 320 -11.28 33.98 18.93
CA ALA A 320 -10.35 35.11 19.09
C ALA A 320 -9.20 34.78 20.08
N GLN A 321 -8.50 33.66 19.91
CA GLN A 321 -7.12 33.62 20.40
C GLN A 321 -6.21 34.04 19.26
N ARG A 322 -5.79 35.31 19.31
CA ARG A 322 -4.69 35.83 18.52
C ARG A 322 -3.53 34.84 18.64
N ALA A 323 -3.14 34.25 17.50
CA ALA A 323 -1.88 33.54 17.39
C ALA A 323 -0.77 34.40 18.04
N PRO A 324 0.15 33.83 18.83
CA PRO A 324 1.29 34.57 19.33
C PRO A 324 1.98 35.23 18.15
N GLN A 325 1.99 36.56 18.11
CA GLN A 325 2.77 37.34 17.16
C GLN A 325 4.24 37.05 17.47
N GLY A 326 4.80 36.03 16.83
CA GLY A 326 6.16 35.56 17.10
C GLY A 326 6.39 34.06 16.92
N ALA A 327 5.37 33.23 16.67
CA ALA A 327 5.61 31.84 16.24
C ALA A 327 6.34 31.89 14.89
N VAL A 328 7.61 31.46 14.87
CA VAL A 328 8.41 31.34 13.65
C VAL A 328 7.54 30.59 12.64
N ARG A 329 7.21 31.27 11.54
CA ARG A 329 6.37 30.72 10.48
C ARG A 329 7.18 29.61 9.83
N ASP A 330 7.15 28.40 10.40
CA ASP A 330 7.91 27.28 9.87
C ASP A 330 7.59 27.13 8.40
N SER A 331 8.62 26.96 7.58
CA SER A 331 8.44 26.81 6.15
C SER A 331 7.63 25.53 5.89
N ASN A 332 6.72 25.55 4.92
CA ASN A 332 6.04 24.32 4.51
C ASN A 332 7.05 23.28 3.99
N VAL A 333 8.24 23.72 3.58
CA VAL A 333 9.39 22.87 3.26
C VAL A 333 9.82 22.04 4.48
N ASN A 334 10.01 22.66 5.66
CA ASN A 334 10.35 21.92 6.88
C ASN A 334 9.25 20.92 7.26
N ARG A 335 7.99 21.34 7.17
CA ARG A 335 6.84 20.44 7.39
C ARG A 335 6.87 19.25 6.44
N MET A 336 7.12 19.49 5.15
CA MET A 336 7.22 18.42 4.15
C MET A 336 8.37 17.45 4.46
N THR A 337 9.53 17.95 4.89
CA THR A 337 10.66 17.12 5.30
C THR A 337 10.29 16.17 6.44
N ILE A 338 9.54 16.65 7.44
CA ILE A 338 9.07 15.84 8.55
C ILE A 338 8.02 14.83 8.08
N ILE A 339 7.01 15.28 7.33
CA ILE A 339 5.92 14.43 6.82
C ILE A 339 6.46 13.24 6.02
N ILE A 340 7.46 13.45 5.16
CA ILE A 340 8.03 12.38 4.33
C ILE A 340 8.84 11.37 5.15
N ARG A 341 9.53 11.83 6.20
CA ARG A 341 10.42 11.01 7.02
C ARG A 341 9.66 10.19 8.06
N ASP A 342 8.60 10.75 8.62
CA ASP A 342 7.75 10.09 9.61
C ASP A 342 6.71 9.17 8.93
N PRO A 343 6.74 7.85 9.17
CA PRO A 343 5.85 6.90 8.49
C PRO A 343 4.37 7.21 8.72
N ALA A 344 3.98 7.55 9.94
CA ALA A 344 2.58 7.83 10.26
C ALA A 344 2.07 9.12 9.61
N LEU A 345 2.88 10.19 9.56
CA LEU A 345 2.51 11.41 8.83
C LEU A 345 2.46 11.13 7.33
N ARG A 346 3.39 10.33 6.80
CA ARG A 346 3.40 9.94 5.39
C ARG A 346 2.15 9.14 5.01
N LEU A 347 1.69 8.25 5.89
CA LEU A 347 0.45 7.50 5.71
C LEU A 347 -0.75 8.44 5.63
N LEU A 348 -0.92 9.33 6.61
CA LEU A 348 -2.02 10.31 6.63
C LEU A 348 -1.97 11.24 5.42
N PHE A 349 -0.78 11.70 5.05
CA PHE A 349 -0.59 12.57 3.89
C PHE A 349 -0.88 11.84 2.58
N ARG A 350 -0.55 10.55 2.44
CA ARG A 350 -0.94 9.73 1.29
C ARG A 350 -2.45 9.63 1.15
N GLU A 351 -3.17 9.39 2.25
CA GLU A 351 -4.63 9.35 2.22
C GLU A 351 -5.22 10.68 1.75
N TYR A 352 -4.70 11.80 2.28
CA TYR A 352 -5.09 13.14 1.85
C TYR A 352 -4.84 13.35 0.36
N LEU A 353 -3.65 13.04 -0.14
CA LEU A 353 -3.33 13.21 -1.56
C LEU A 353 -4.20 12.31 -2.46
N ARG A 354 -4.59 11.13 -1.99
CA ARG A 354 -5.53 10.25 -2.69
C ARG A 354 -6.92 10.89 -2.80
N GLU A 355 -7.41 11.48 -1.71
CA GLU A 355 -8.70 12.19 -1.67
C GLU A 355 -8.70 13.44 -2.56
N THR A 356 -7.55 14.08 -2.74
CA THR A 356 -7.40 15.24 -3.64
C THR A 356 -6.85 14.89 -5.02
N HIS A 357 -6.81 13.60 -5.39
CA HIS A 357 -6.38 13.10 -6.69
C HIS A 357 -4.98 13.56 -7.13
N CYS A 358 -4.02 13.59 -6.20
CA CYS A 358 -2.63 13.96 -6.46
C CYS A 358 -1.63 13.04 -5.72
N GLU A 359 -2.03 11.79 -5.47
CA GLU A 359 -1.23 10.74 -4.79
C GLU A 359 0.08 10.43 -5.54
N GLU A 360 0.08 10.57 -6.86
CA GLU A 360 1.21 10.29 -7.74
C GLU A 360 2.45 11.10 -7.38
N ASN A 361 2.29 12.31 -6.82
CA ASN A 361 3.42 13.16 -6.40
C ASN A 361 4.23 12.50 -5.27
N LEU A 362 3.54 11.98 -4.25
CA LEU A 362 4.20 11.29 -3.14
C LEU A 362 4.74 9.92 -3.59
N ALA A 363 3.98 9.20 -4.43
CA ALA A 363 4.42 7.93 -4.98
C ALA A 363 5.72 8.09 -5.77
N PHE A 364 5.79 9.05 -6.69
CA PHE A 364 6.99 9.36 -7.44
C PHE A 364 8.15 9.74 -6.53
N TYR A 365 7.93 10.62 -5.56
CA TYR A 365 8.99 11.04 -4.64
C TYR A 365 9.62 9.84 -3.92
N VAL A 366 8.80 8.97 -3.33
CA VAL A 366 9.27 7.80 -2.56
C VAL A 366 9.98 6.80 -3.48
N GLU A 367 9.43 6.54 -4.65
CA GLU A 367 10.01 5.57 -5.58
C GLU A 367 11.32 6.03 -6.21
N VAL A 368 11.42 7.31 -6.59
CA VAL A 368 12.69 7.88 -7.07
C VAL A 368 13.74 7.85 -5.96
N LYS A 369 13.36 8.08 -4.69
CA LYS A 369 14.30 8.00 -3.58
C LYS A 369 14.86 6.58 -3.43
N ALA A 370 14.00 5.57 -3.53
CA ALA A 370 14.41 4.17 -3.51
C ALA A 370 15.33 3.84 -4.70
N PHE A 371 14.99 4.31 -5.91
CA PHE A 371 15.83 4.17 -7.10
C PHE A 371 17.21 4.80 -6.91
N LEU A 372 17.29 6.03 -6.39
CA LEU A 372 18.57 6.72 -6.18
C LEU A 372 19.43 5.97 -5.16
N ASN A 373 18.84 5.42 -4.09
CA ASN A 373 19.56 4.57 -3.14
C ASN A 373 20.09 3.29 -3.81
N GLU A 374 19.27 2.62 -4.62
CA GLU A 374 19.66 1.41 -5.38
C GLU A 374 20.78 1.72 -6.38
N TYR A 375 20.70 2.84 -7.10
CA TYR A 375 21.75 3.34 -7.99
C TYR A 375 23.07 3.60 -7.24
N GLN A 376 23.03 4.27 -6.09
CA GLN A 376 24.24 4.51 -5.28
C GLN A 376 24.86 3.20 -4.79
N ARG A 377 24.04 2.22 -4.39
CA ARG A 377 24.50 0.89 -3.99
C ARG A 377 25.14 0.14 -5.16
N ALA A 378 24.52 0.19 -6.34
CA ALA A 378 25.07 -0.41 -7.57
C ALA A 378 26.46 0.16 -7.91
N LYS A 379 26.65 1.46 -7.69
CA LYS A 379 27.92 2.16 -7.95
C LYS A 379 29.02 1.87 -6.92
N ARG A 380 28.64 1.61 -5.66
CA ARG A 380 29.58 1.29 -4.56
C ARG A 380 29.93 -0.19 -4.45
N GLY A 381 29.05 -1.08 -4.92
CA GLY A 381 29.16 -2.53 -4.70
C GLY A 381 30.26 -3.24 -5.49
N SER A 382 30.71 -2.70 -6.62
CA SER A 382 31.85 -3.23 -7.38
C SER A 382 32.47 -2.16 -8.27
N SER A 383 33.80 -2.19 -8.46
CA SER A 383 34.52 -1.34 -9.42
C SER A 383 35.32 -2.23 -10.38
N PRO A 384 34.90 -2.36 -11.67
CA PRO A 384 33.74 -1.70 -12.29
C PRO A 384 32.38 -2.28 -11.84
N PRO A 385 31.27 -1.51 -12.00
CA PRO A 385 29.92 -2.00 -11.73
C PRO A 385 29.58 -3.21 -12.60
N ARG A 386 28.90 -4.21 -12.03
CA ARG A 386 28.46 -5.39 -12.80
C ARG A 386 27.44 -4.97 -13.88
N PRO A 387 27.65 -5.32 -15.17
CA PRO A 387 26.76 -4.90 -16.27
C PRO A 387 25.29 -5.28 -16.06
N ASP A 388 25.01 -6.45 -15.48
CA ASP A 388 23.64 -6.90 -15.22
C ASP A 388 22.91 -5.98 -14.22
N VAL A 389 23.61 -5.51 -13.18
CA VAL A 389 23.05 -4.58 -12.18
C VAL A 389 22.74 -3.22 -12.81
N ILE A 390 23.60 -2.75 -13.72
CA ILE A 390 23.38 -1.51 -14.46
C ILE A 390 22.15 -1.63 -15.37
N ARG A 391 22.03 -2.73 -16.12
CA ARG A 391 20.86 -2.99 -16.98
C ARG A 391 19.57 -3.07 -16.18
N GLU A 392 19.61 -3.73 -15.02
CA GLU A 392 18.47 -3.83 -14.11
C GLU A 392 18.05 -2.46 -13.53
N THR A 393 19.03 -1.67 -13.08
CA THR A 393 18.78 -0.32 -12.55
C THR A 393 18.21 0.57 -13.66
N LEU A 394 18.75 0.50 -14.87
CA LEU A 394 18.24 1.23 -16.02
C LEU A 394 16.81 0.81 -16.38
N ALA A 395 16.50 -0.50 -16.34
CA ALA A 395 15.14 -0.99 -16.55
C ALA A 395 14.16 -0.42 -15.50
N SER A 396 14.59 -0.32 -14.24
CA SER A 396 13.80 0.35 -13.19
C SER A 396 13.56 1.84 -13.50
N ALA A 397 14.55 2.54 -14.07
CA ALA A 397 14.39 3.92 -14.51
C ALA A 397 13.35 4.06 -15.64
N TYR A 398 13.33 3.13 -16.60
CA TYR A 398 12.30 3.09 -17.65
C TYR A 398 10.90 2.89 -17.06
N SER A 399 10.74 1.99 -16.08
CA SER A 399 9.45 1.80 -15.42
C SER A 399 8.97 3.07 -14.70
N LEU A 400 9.85 3.80 -14.02
CA LEU A 400 9.50 5.07 -13.36
C LEU A 400 9.13 6.16 -14.38
N TYR A 401 9.93 6.28 -15.43
CA TYR A 401 9.67 7.23 -16.50
C TYR A 401 8.31 6.99 -17.16
N ASN A 402 8.04 5.73 -17.53
CA ASN A 402 6.80 5.35 -18.20
C ASN A 402 5.56 5.57 -17.34
N ALA A 403 5.67 5.39 -16.02
CA ALA A 403 4.57 5.56 -15.09
C ALA A 403 4.24 7.04 -14.81
N PHE A 404 5.26 7.90 -14.67
CA PHE A 404 5.09 9.25 -14.09
C PHE A 404 5.48 10.42 -15.00
N LEU A 405 6.32 10.21 -16.01
CA LEU A 405 7.01 11.29 -16.74
C LEU A 405 6.80 11.26 -18.25
N ALA A 406 6.51 10.08 -18.81
CA ALA A 406 6.18 9.96 -20.22
C ALA A 406 4.92 10.80 -20.56
N PRO A 407 4.86 11.44 -21.73
CA PRO A 407 3.68 12.18 -22.14
C PRO A 407 2.44 11.28 -22.15
N GLY A 408 1.36 11.72 -21.51
CA GLY A 408 0.13 10.92 -21.39
C GLY A 408 0.29 9.71 -20.46
N SER A 409 1.35 9.66 -19.65
CA SER A 409 1.46 8.67 -18.58
C SER A 409 0.26 8.79 -17.64
N PRO A 410 -0.22 7.67 -17.09
CA PRO A 410 -1.45 7.69 -16.30
C PRO A 410 -1.29 8.37 -14.93
N CYS A 411 -0.04 8.54 -14.48
CA CYS A 411 0.33 9.26 -13.26
C CYS A 411 1.21 10.47 -13.60
N GLU A 412 0.89 11.16 -14.71
CA GLU A 412 1.69 12.26 -15.23
C GLU A 412 1.87 13.41 -14.23
N LEU A 413 3.12 13.70 -13.89
CA LEU A 413 3.48 14.72 -12.91
C LEU A 413 3.46 16.13 -13.50
N ASN A 414 3.20 17.12 -12.64
CA ASN A 414 3.34 18.52 -12.99
C ASN A 414 4.77 19.03 -12.69
N ILE A 415 5.70 18.83 -13.62
CA ILE A 415 7.09 19.30 -13.55
C ILE A 415 7.45 20.23 -14.71
N ASP A 416 8.52 21.00 -14.55
CA ASP A 416 9.03 21.91 -15.58
C ASP A 416 9.23 21.22 -16.94
N HIS A 417 8.83 21.90 -18.01
CA HIS A 417 8.87 21.37 -19.36
C HIS A 417 10.29 21.08 -19.85
N ASN A 418 11.29 21.89 -19.46
CA ASN A 418 12.67 21.66 -19.86
C ASN A 418 13.23 20.42 -19.16
N LEU A 419 12.92 20.24 -17.88
CA LEU A 419 13.32 19.04 -17.12
C LEU A 419 12.71 17.77 -17.71
N ARG A 420 11.42 17.82 -18.09
CA ARG A 420 10.76 16.71 -18.78
C ARG A 420 11.42 16.37 -20.11
N ASN A 421 11.72 17.38 -20.93
CA ASN A 421 12.37 17.17 -22.23
C ASN A 421 13.78 16.62 -22.09
N ALA A 422 14.52 17.04 -21.06
CA ALA A 422 15.82 16.48 -20.74
C ALA A 422 15.72 14.99 -20.39
N LEU A 423 14.74 14.61 -19.55
CA LEU A 423 14.48 13.20 -19.20
C LEU A 423 14.09 12.38 -20.44
N ALA A 424 13.15 12.85 -21.23
CA ALA A 424 12.74 12.17 -22.48
C ALA A 424 13.92 11.98 -23.44
N GLY A 425 14.77 13.01 -23.59
CA GLY A 425 15.97 12.96 -24.42
C GLY A 425 17.01 11.93 -23.96
N ARG A 426 17.13 11.69 -22.64
CA ARG A 426 18.05 10.67 -22.09
C ARG A 426 17.46 9.27 -22.17
N MET A 427 16.18 9.11 -21.87
CA MET A 427 15.49 7.82 -21.93
C MET A 427 15.40 7.26 -23.36
N THR A 428 15.51 8.10 -24.40
CA THR A 428 15.56 7.65 -25.81
C THR A 428 16.98 7.35 -26.31
N ARG A 429 18.03 7.82 -25.61
CA ARG A 429 19.44 7.61 -25.97
C ARG A 429 20.09 6.45 -25.22
N ALA A 430 19.50 5.97 -24.13
CA ALA A 430 20.06 4.96 -23.24
C ALA A 430 20.08 3.53 -23.83
N VAL A 431 20.31 3.39 -25.13
CA VAL A 431 20.43 2.12 -25.86
C VAL A 431 21.81 2.12 -26.55
N GLY A 432 22.80 1.47 -25.91
CA GLY A 432 24.20 1.49 -26.36
C GLY A 432 25.08 0.46 -25.63
N GLU A 433 26.40 0.50 -25.86
CA GLU A 433 27.39 -0.37 -25.22
C GLU A 433 27.49 -0.12 -23.70
N ASP A 434 28.12 -1.03 -22.95
CA ASP A 434 28.13 -1.03 -21.47
C ASP A 434 28.63 0.29 -20.85
N GLU A 435 29.65 0.95 -21.44
CA GLU A 435 30.13 2.26 -20.98
C GLU A 435 29.10 3.38 -21.18
N GLN A 436 28.41 3.38 -22.33
CA GLN A 436 27.38 4.37 -22.64
C GLN A 436 26.15 4.19 -21.75
N MET A 437 25.84 2.96 -21.34
CA MET A 437 24.75 2.69 -20.40
C MET A 437 25.05 3.22 -19.00
N ILE A 438 26.28 3.09 -18.52
CA ILE A 438 26.68 3.64 -17.22
C ILE A 438 26.58 5.17 -17.24
N GLN A 439 27.10 5.80 -18.29
CA GLN A 439 26.99 7.26 -18.44
C GLN A 439 25.53 7.72 -18.52
N SER A 440 24.70 7.00 -19.28
CA SER A 440 23.27 7.31 -19.39
C SER A 440 22.56 7.18 -18.04
N LEU A 441 22.88 6.15 -17.27
CA LEU A 441 22.30 5.93 -15.94
C LEU A 441 22.69 7.04 -14.95
N ASP A 442 23.96 7.49 -14.98
CA ASP A 442 24.44 8.61 -14.16
C ASP A 442 23.65 9.90 -14.46
N GLU A 443 23.44 10.21 -15.74
CA GLU A 443 22.68 11.39 -16.16
C GLU A 443 21.19 11.28 -15.78
N VAL A 444 20.59 10.10 -15.94
CA VAL A 444 19.19 9.85 -15.54
C VAL A 444 19.03 10.02 -14.03
N ALA A 445 19.98 9.53 -13.23
CA ALA A 445 19.95 9.70 -11.77
C ALA A 445 19.97 11.19 -11.36
N VAL A 446 20.80 12.01 -12.00
CA VAL A 446 20.83 13.46 -11.76
C VAL A 446 19.50 14.12 -12.10
N LEU A 447 18.89 13.77 -13.24
CA LEU A 447 17.61 14.34 -13.66
C LEU A 447 16.45 13.89 -12.77
N PHE A 448 16.47 12.65 -12.29
CA PHE A 448 15.50 12.14 -11.31
C PHE A 448 15.63 12.83 -9.97
N ASP A 449 16.85 13.11 -9.48
CA ASP A 449 17.05 13.90 -8.26
C ASP A 449 16.47 15.32 -8.41
N GLN A 450 16.70 15.97 -9.55
CA GLN A 450 16.09 17.29 -9.85
C GLN A 450 14.57 17.22 -9.89
N ALA A 451 14.00 16.20 -10.54
CA ALA A 451 12.55 16.01 -10.63
C ALA A 451 11.94 15.73 -9.25
N GLN A 452 12.57 14.88 -8.44
CA GLN A 452 12.16 14.60 -7.07
C GLN A 452 12.14 15.88 -6.23
N ASN A 453 13.18 16.72 -6.33
CA ASN A 453 13.25 18.00 -5.64
C ASN A 453 12.17 18.99 -6.10
N SER A 454 11.84 18.99 -7.40
CA SER A 454 10.73 19.80 -7.94
C SER A 454 9.39 19.36 -7.36
N VAL A 455 9.11 18.05 -7.37
CA VAL A 455 7.85 17.48 -6.84
C VAL A 455 7.75 17.67 -5.32
N PHE A 456 8.88 17.57 -4.60
CA PHE A 456 8.94 17.89 -3.17
C PHE A 456 8.48 19.34 -2.91
N LYS A 457 9.03 20.31 -3.65
CA LYS A 457 8.67 21.72 -3.52
C LYS A 457 7.21 21.97 -3.91
N LEU A 458 6.72 21.31 -4.95
CA LEU A 458 5.31 21.35 -5.36
C LEU A 458 4.41 20.93 -4.20
N MET A 459 4.61 19.74 -3.64
CA MET A 459 3.82 19.23 -2.50
C MET A 459 3.94 20.14 -1.27
N ALA A 460 5.15 20.63 -0.97
CA ALA A 460 5.36 21.57 0.14
C ALA A 460 4.59 22.89 -0.06
N SER A 461 4.54 23.43 -1.28
CA SER A 461 3.88 24.70 -1.57
C SER A 461 2.36 24.59 -1.66
N ASP A 462 1.83 23.51 -2.26
CA ASP A 462 0.41 23.38 -2.58
C ASP A 462 -0.33 22.43 -1.62
N SER A 463 0.20 21.23 -1.40
CA SER A 463 -0.52 20.17 -0.69
C SER A 463 -0.41 20.30 0.84
N VAL A 464 0.79 20.60 1.37
CA VAL A 464 1.03 20.67 2.83
C VAL A 464 0.15 21.71 3.54
N PRO A 465 -0.06 22.94 3.02
CA PRO A 465 -0.94 23.92 3.66
C PRO A 465 -2.39 23.45 3.74
N LYS A 466 -2.87 22.76 2.71
CA LYS A 466 -4.24 22.24 2.63
C LYS A 466 -4.40 21.05 3.58
N PHE A 467 -3.46 20.10 3.55
CA PHE A 467 -3.40 18.97 4.48
C PHE A 467 -3.43 19.41 5.95
N SER A 468 -2.68 20.46 6.31
CA SER A 468 -2.61 20.97 7.68
C SER A 468 -3.90 21.65 8.16
N ARG A 469 -4.74 22.10 7.22
CA ARG A 469 -6.01 22.82 7.50
C ARG A 469 -7.23 21.91 7.42
N GLU A 470 -7.11 20.78 6.74
CA GLU A 470 -8.19 19.82 6.56
C GLU A 470 -8.65 19.28 7.93
N PRO A 471 -9.91 19.51 8.36
CA PRO A 471 -10.38 19.16 9.71
C PRO A 471 -10.13 17.71 10.10
N LYS A 472 -10.26 16.77 9.15
CA LYS A 472 -10.00 15.34 9.33
C LYS A 472 -8.58 15.03 9.82
N TYR A 473 -7.59 15.80 9.37
CA TYR A 473 -6.17 15.57 9.69
C TYR A 473 -5.66 16.54 10.76
N ALA A 474 -6.19 17.77 10.81
CA ALA A 474 -5.73 18.82 11.71
C ALA A 474 -5.78 18.40 13.20
N SER A 475 -6.79 17.66 13.63
CA SER A 475 -6.89 17.12 14.99
C SER A 475 -5.74 16.16 15.31
N ILE A 476 -5.49 15.21 14.43
CA ILE A 476 -4.42 14.21 14.56
C ILE A 476 -3.04 14.88 14.54
N LEU A 477 -2.83 15.88 13.69
CA LEU A 477 -1.55 16.60 13.61
C LEU A 477 -1.25 17.39 14.90
N ARG A 478 -2.28 17.95 15.54
CA ARG A 478 -2.16 18.61 16.86
C ARG A 478 -1.84 17.61 17.96
N GLU A 479 -2.53 16.47 18.00
CA GLU A 479 -2.26 15.38 18.96
C GLU A 479 -0.82 14.89 18.85
N ARG A 480 -0.31 14.76 17.61
CA ARG A 480 1.06 14.35 17.34
C ARG A 480 2.11 15.43 17.60
N ASN A 481 1.69 16.59 18.08
CA ASN A 481 2.55 17.71 18.43
C ASN A 481 3.56 18.05 17.31
N LEU A 482 3.08 18.11 16.07
CA LEU A 482 3.91 18.40 14.89
C LEU A 482 4.75 19.67 15.08
N GLU A 483 4.23 20.65 15.81
CA GLU A 483 4.92 21.89 16.18
C GLU A 483 6.19 21.64 17.01
N SER A 484 6.16 20.69 17.94
CA SER A 484 7.35 20.30 18.70
C SER A 484 8.38 19.57 17.83
N MET A 485 7.95 18.77 16.85
CA MET A 485 8.86 18.10 15.92
C MET A 485 9.55 19.12 15.00
N LEU A 486 8.83 20.17 14.58
CA LEU A 486 9.38 21.28 13.81
C LEU A 486 10.44 22.04 14.61
N ALA A 487 10.17 22.35 15.88
CA ALA A 487 11.11 23.01 16.76
C ALA A 487 12.39 22.20 17.00
N ALA A 488 12.29 20.87 17.13
CA ALA A 488 13.46 19.99 17.30
C ALA A 488 14.35 19.96 16.05
N THR A 489 13.76 20.11 14.85
CA THR A 489 14.50 20.08 13.57
C THR A 489 15.17 21.42 13.27
N SER A 490 14.78 22.52 13.92
CA SER A 490 15.42 23.83 13.74
C SER A 490 16.65 24.05 14.64
N ILE A 491 16.89 23.13 15.58
CA ILE A 491 18.01 23.16 16.54
C ILE A 491 19.15 22.20 16.11
N SER A 492 18.88 21.29 15.17
CA SER A 492 19.85 20.37 14.53
C SER A 492 20.28 20.88 13.15
#